data_AF-A0A920H629-F1
#
_entry.id   AF-A0A920H629-F1
#
_cell.length_a   1.000
_cell.length_b   1.000
_cell.length_c   1.000
_cell.angle_alpha   90.00
_cell.angle_beta   90.00
_cell.angle_gamma   90.00
#
_symmetry.space_group_name_H-M   'P 1'
#
loop_
_entity.id
_entity.type
_entity.pdbx_description
1 polymer ?
#
loop_
_entity_poly.entity_id
_entity_poly.type
_entity_poly.pdbx_seq_one_letter_code
_entity_poly.pdbx_strand_id
1 'polypeptide(L)'
;MCGILGYLNFSKEKLPSKIFNEMLSTLGSRGPDNKDVYENDCLQLGHTRLAIIDLNEKANQPMKDNCNENIIVFNGCIYNYRELKKSLIQRGEKFKTNSDTEVILKAYNIWSEDCTKYLDGDFAFASME
;
A
#
# COMPACT_ATOMS: atom_id res chain seq x y z
N MET A 1 -6.69 10.57 -7.72
CA MET A 1 -5.45 9.99 -7.20
C MET A 1 -5.65 9.71 -5.74
N CYS A 2 -5.23 8.57 -5.21
CA CYS A 2 -5.36 8.22 -3.80
C CYS A 2 -4.64 9.20 -2.83
N GLY A 3 -4.93 9.08 -1.54
CA GLY A 3 -4.20 9.73 -0.45
C GLY A 3 -3.52 8.68 0.43
N ILE A 4 -2.30 8.98 0.90
CA ILE A 4 -1.56 8.18 1.87
C ILE A 4 -1.24 9.04 3.10
N LEU A 5 -1.32 8.44 4.28
CA LEU A 5 -0.92 9.05 5.55
C LEU A 5 -0.11 8.02 6.35
N GLY A 6 1.01 8.42 6.92
CA GLY A 6 1.83 7.57 7.79
C GLY A 6 2.28 8.33 9.04
N TYR A 7 2.25 7.64 10.18
CA TYR A 7 2.84 8.09 11.44
C TYR A 7 3.67 6.95 12.02
N LEU A 8 4.97 7.19 12.19
CA LEU A 8 5.93 6.23 12.73
C LEU A 8 6.57 6.83 13.98
N ASN A 9 6.51 6.12 15.10
CA ASN A 9 7.09 6.52 16.37
C ASN A 9 7.72 5.33 17.10
N PHE A 10 9.05 5.33 17.17
CA PHE A 10 9.84 4.28 17.83
C PHE A 10 9.68 4.24 19.36
N SER A 11 9.20 5.33 19.97
CA SER A 11 8.83 5.35 21.40
C SER A 11 7.51 4.62 21.69
N LYS A 12 6.85 4.07 20.65
CA LYS A 12 5.57 3.35 20.74
C LYS A 12 4.38 4.18 21.23
N GLU A 13 4.49 5.50 21.16
CA GLU A 13 3.35 6.38 21.41
C GLU A 13 2.58 6.58 20.11
N LYS A 14 1.32 6.16 20.09
CA LYS A 14 0.42 6.34 18.96
C LYS A 14 -0.23 7.72 18.98
N LEU A 15 -0.56 8.25 17.79
CA LEU A 15 -1.55 9.31 17.73
C LEU A 15 -2.92 8.75 18.17
N PRO A 16 -3.70 9.50 18.96
CA PRO A 16 -5.09 9.16 19.22
C PRO A 16 -5.84 8.90 17.91
N SER A 17 -6.59 7.79 17.83
CA SER A 17 -7.26 7.37 16.59
C SER A 17 -8.18 8.47 16.02
N LYS A 18 -8.75 9.33 16.88
CA LYS A 18 -9.54 10.49 16.45
C LYS A 18 -8.70 11.49 15.64
N ILE A 19 -7.52 11.86 16.14
CA ILE A 19 -6.61 12.81 15.47
C ILE A 19 -6.14 12.20 14.13
N PHE A 20 -5.72 10.94 14.13
CA PHE A 20 -5.27 10.26 12.91
C PHE A 20 -6.39 10.21 11.85
N ASN A 21 -7.62 9.89 12.25
CA ASN A 21 -8.77 9.87 11.33
C ASN A 21 -9.17 11.26 10.82
N GLU A 22 -9.04 12.31 11.64
CA GLU A 22 -9.26 13.70 11.20
C GLU A 22 -8.22 14.11 10.15
N MET A 23 -6.94 13.80 10.38
CA MET A 23 -5.87 14.01 9.41
C MET A 23 -6.13 13.25 8.11
N LEU A 24 -6.48 11.96 8.18
CA LEU A 24 -6.78 11.14 7.00
C LEU A 24 -7.99 11.67 6.23
N SER A 25 -9.00 12.21 6.92
CA SER A 25 -10.21 12.72 6.28
C SER A 25 -9.95 14.00 5.46
N THR A 26 -8.87 14.75 5.76
CA THR A 26 -8.44 15.87 4.89
C THR A 26 -8.01 15.41 3.49
N LEU A 27 -7.65 14.12 3.34
CA LEU A 27 -7.30 13.49 2.07
C LEU A 27 -8.51 12.82 1.38
N GLY A 28 -9.73 12.98 1.90
CA GLY A 28 -10.93 12.30 1.39
C GLY A 28 -11.26 12.65 -0.07
N SER A 29 -11.03 13.89 -0.48
CA SER A 29 -11.28 14.33 -1.88
C SER A 29 -10.37 13.65 -2.91
N ARG A 30 -9.23 13.10 -2.46
CA ARG A 30 -8.29 12.36 -3.31
C ARG A 30 -8.84 10.97 -3.65
N GLY A 31 -9.39 10.29 -2.66
CA GLY A 31 -9.89 8.92 -2.78
C GLY A 31 -11.26 8.74 -2.13
N PRO A 32 -12.36 8.97 -2.87
CA PRO A 32 -13.72 8.91 -2.34
C PRO A 32 -14.28 7.49 -2.18
N ASP A 33 -13.66 6.47 -2.78
CA ASP A 33 -14.25 5.14 -2.92
C ASP A 33 -14.04 4.26 -1.68
N ASN A 34 -12.93 4.43 -0.97
CA ASN A 34 -12.65 3.72 0.27
C ASN A 34 -11.69 4.51 1.17
N LYS A 35 -11.83 4.35 2.48
CA LYS A 35 -10.92 4.90 3.49
C LYS A 35 -10.68 3.84 4.54
N ASP A 36 -9.41 3.54 4.83
CA ASP A 36 -9.06 2.55 5.85
C ASP A 36 -7.75 2.90 6.55
N VAL A 37 -7.55 2.28 7.73
CA VAL A 37 -6.42 2.52 8.63
C VAL A 37 -5.86 1.18 9.12
N TYR A 38 -4.53 1.10 9.15
CA TYR A 38 -3.78 0.08 9.86
C TYR A 38 -3.02 0.71 11.01
N GLU A 39 -2.94 0.00 12.13
CA GLU A 39 -2.08 0.41 13.24
C GLU A 39 -1.44 -0.78 13.98
N ASN A 40 -0.21 -0.58 14.43
CA ASN A 40 0.52 -1.43 15.38
C ASN A 40 1.24 -0.54 16.42
N ASP A 41 2.03 -1.13 17.32
CA ASP A 41 2.73 -0.42 18.41
C ASP A 41 3.41 0.90 18.00
N CYS A 42 4.05 0.93 16.84
CA CYS A 42 4.90 2.05 16.41
C CYS A 42 4.44 2.72 15.12
N LEU A 43 3.52 2.11 14.37
CA LEU A 43 3.13 2.55 13.04
C LEU A 43 1.62 2.70 12.94
N GLN A 44 1.18 3.82 12.34
CA GLN A 44 -0.18 4.02 11.85
C GLN A 44 -0.12 4.40 10.37
N LEU A 45 -0.82 3.65 9.53
CA LEU A 45 -0.95 3.91 8.09
C LEU A 45 -2.41 4.16 7.76
N GLY A 46 -2.69 5.16 6.93
CA GLY A 46 -4.02 5.49 6.44
C GLY A 46 -4.00 5.64 4.94
N HIS A 47 -5.10 5.24 4.29
CA HIS A 47 -5.24 5.38 2.85
C HIS A 47 -6.66 5.83 2.47
N THR A 48 -6.76 6.73 1.51
CA THR A 48 -8.01 7.09 0.81
C THR A 48 -7.90 6.65 -0.65
N ARG A 49 -8.83 5.83 -1.11
CA ARG A 49 -8.76 5.13 -2.39
C ARG A 49 -9.60 5.78 -3.47
N LEU A 50 -9.00 5.99 -4.63
CA LEU A 50 -9.72 6.14 -5.90
C LEU A 50 -9.50 4.86 -6.70
N ALA A 51 -10.53 4.06 -6.89
CA ALA A 51 -10.46 2.75 -7.52
C ALA A 51 -10.40 2.90 -9.05
N ILE A 52 -9.19 2.92 -9.61
CA ILE A 52 -8.95 2.96 -11.07
C ILE A 52 -8.53 1.59 -11.59
N ILE A 53 -7.50 1.00 -10.99
CA ILE A 53 -6.99 -0.33 -11.35
C ILE A 53 -7.50 -1.33 -10.30
N ASP A 54 -8.14 -2.39 -10.78
CA ASP A 54 -8.78 -3.45 -10.00
C ASP A 54 -9.85 -2.94 -9.01
N LEU A 55 -11.12 -2.95 -9.42
CA LEU A 55 -12.23 -2.47 -8.59
C LEU A 55 -12.58 -3.39 -7.40
N ASN A 56 -11.85 -4.48 -7.21
CA ASN A 56 -12.09 -5.41 -6.11
C ASN A 56 -11.78 -4.77 -4.75
N GLU A 57 -12.63 -5.01 -3.76
CA GLU A 57 -12.40 -4.57 -2.37
C GLU A 57 -11.15 -5.20 -1.75
N LYS A 58 -10.72 -6.37 -2.23
CA LYS A 58 -9.45 -6.99 -1.81
C LYS A 58 -8.23 -6.18 -2.20
N ALA A 59 -8.37 -5.23 -3.13
CA ALA A 59 -7.33 -4.27 -3.51
C ALA A 59 -7.36 -3.00 -2.65
N ASN A 60 -8.23 -2.92 -1.64
CA ASN A 60 -8.22 -1.82 -0.68
C ASN A 60 -6.92 -1.82 0.13
N GLN A 61 -6.57 -0.64 0.62
CA GLN A 61 -5.32 -0.39 1.33
C GLN A 61 -5.63 0.30 2.66
N PRO A 62 -4.80 0.15 3.71
CA PRO A 62 -3.49 -0.52 3.72
C PRO A 62 -3.53 -2.03 3.42
N MET A 63 -2.71 -2.49 2.46
CA MET A 63 -2.73 -3.87 1.99
C MET A 63 -1.67 -4.69 2.72
N LYS A 64 -2.07 -5.85 3.26
CA LYS A 64 -1.17 -6.77 3.98
C LYS A 64 -0.91 -8.06 3.20
N ASP A 65 0.32 -8.54 3.28
CA ASP A 65 0.69 -9.87 2.84
C ASP A 65 0.87 -10.81 4.04
N ASN A 66 -0.16 -11.59 4.36
CA ASN A 66 -0.15 -12.54 5.47
C ASN A 66 0.95 -13.64 5.38
N CYS A 67 1.65 -13.78 4.26
CA CYS A 67 2.76 -14.73 4.17
C CYS A 67 4.07 -14.16 4.73
N ASN A 68 4.29 -12.87 4.54
CA ASN A 68 5.53 -12.19 4.92
C ASN A 68 5.30 -11.14 6.03
N GLU A 69 4.05 -10.96 6.48
CA GLU A 69 3.59 -9.93 7.42
C GLU A 69 3.80 -8.48 6.96
N ASN A 70 4.35 -8.29 5.76
CA ASN A 70 4.57 -6.97 5.15
C ASN A 70 3.24 -6.23 4.88
N ILE A 71 3.27 -4.91 5.05
CA ILE A 71 2.15 -4.02 4.75
C ILE A 71 2.56 -2.88 3.79
N ILE A 72 1.61 -2.38 2.99
CA ILE A 72 1.82 -1.25 2.09
C ILE A 72 0.66 -0.26 2.09
N VAL A 73 0.99 1.03 1.93
CA VAL A 73 0.12 2.06 1.36
C VAL A 73 0.79 2.68 0.15
N PHE A 74 0.03 2.96 -0.89
CA PHE A 74 0.50 3.37 -2.21
C PHE A 74 -0.49 4.33 -2.87
N ASN A 75 0.03 5.42 -3.42
CA ASN A 75 -0.68 6.29 -4.34
C ASN A 75 0.14 6.42 -5.63
N GLY A 76 -0.47 6.09 -6.76
CA GLY A 76 0.19 6.17 -8.05
C GLY A 76 -0.41 5.21 -9.06
N CYS A 77 0.35 4.92 -10.10
CA CYS A 77 0.07 3.89 -11.08
C CYS A 77 1.39 3.24 -11.50
N ILE A 78 1.48 1.91 -11.44
CA ILE A 78 2.63 1.17 -11.99
C ILE A 78 2.26 0.67 -13.38
N TYR A 79 2.90 1.22 -14.41
CA TYR A 79 2.58 0.94 -15.81
C TYR A 79 2.99 -0.47 -16.22
N ASN A 80 4.13 -0.96 -15.73
CA ASN A 80 4.66 -2.29 -16.04
C ASN A 80 4.15 -3.40 -15.09
N TYR A 81 3.07 -3.17 -14.34
CA TYR A 81 2.61 -4.09 -13.29
C TYR A 81 2.26 -5.49 -13.82
N ARG A 82 1.79 -5.61 -15.07
CA ARG A 82 1.42 -6.90 -15.67
C ARG A 82 2.63 -7.75 -16.01
N GLU A 83 3.64 -7.13 -16.61
CA GLU A 83 4.93 -7.75 -16.94
C GLU A 83 5.64 -8.14 -15.65
N LEU A 84 5.69 -7.23 -14.67
CA LEU A 84 6.33 -7.47 -13.39
C LEU A 84 5.62 -8.59 -12.61
N LYS A 85 4.28 -8.61 -12.58
CA LYS A 85 3.49 -9.71 -11.98
C LYS A 85 3.86 -11.07 -12.58
N LYS A 86 4.02 -11.17 -13.91
CA LYS A 86 4.46 -12.42 -14.56
C LYS A 86 5.85 -12.85 -14.08
N SER A 87 6.80 -11.92 -13.96
CA SER A 87 8.15 -12.20 -13.45
C SER A 87 8.12 -12.67 -11.98
N LEU A 88 7.30 -12.04 -11.14
CA LEU A 88 7.14 -12.40 -9.73
C LEU A 88 6.50 -13.80 -9.56
N ILE A 89 5.49 -14.14 -10.39
CA ILE A 89 4.90 -15.50 -10.40
C ILE A 89 5.95 -16.56 -10.76
N GLN A 90 6.83 -16.28 -11.73
CA GLN A 90 7.93 -17.19 -12.08
C GLN A 90 8.93 -17.39 -10.93
N ARG A 91 9.02 -16.42 -10.02
CA ARG A 91 9.83 -16.50 -8.79
C ARG A 91 9.10 -17.16 -7.61
N GLY A 92 7.85 -17.59 -7.81
CA GLY A 92 7.07 -18.33 -6.82
C GLY A 92 6.03 -17.51 -6.06
N GLU A 93 5.88 -16.21 -6.36
CA GLU A 93 4.88 -15.37 -5.69
C GLU A 93 3.44 -15.74 -6.07
N LYS A 94 2.56 -15.62 -5.09
CA LYS A 94 1.12 -15.86 -5.24
C LYS A 94 0.36 -14.55 -5.09
N PHE A 95 -0.62 -14.33 -5.96
CA PHE A 95 -1.43 -13.11 -6.00
C PHE A 95 -2.89 -13.39 -5.66
N LYS A 96 -3.52 -12.46 -4.94
CA LYS A 96 -4.94 -12.47 -4.55
C LYS A 96 -5.77 -11.50 -5.39
N THR A 97 -5.13 -10.51 -6.00
CA THR A 97 -5.71 -9.39 -6.76
C THR A 97 -4.97 -9.20 -8.08
N ASN A 98 -5.48 -8.31 -8.92
CA ASN A 98 -4.83 -7.80 -10.12
C ASN A 98 -4.39 -6.34 -9.96
N SER A 99 -4.32 -5.85 -8.72
CA SER A 99 -3.84 -4.51 -8.41
C SER A 99 -2.32 -4.40 -8.62
N ASP A 100 -1.89 -3.22 -9.03
CA ASP A 100 -0.49 -2.82 -9.01
C ASP A 100 0.06 -2.73 -7.58
N THR A 101 -0.79 -2.35 -6.62
CA THR A 101 -0.42 -2.33 -5.19
C THR A 101 0.14 -3.68 -4.72
N GLU A 102 -0.54 -4.78 -5.04
CA GLU A 102 -0.05 -6.12 -4.67
C GLU A 102 1.25 -6.45 -5.42
N VAL A 103 1.45 -5.97 -6.65
CA VAL A 103 2.71 -6.14 -7.38
C VAL A 103 3.86 -5.45 -6.65
N ILE A 104 3.66 -4.23 -6.15
CA ILE A 104 4.68 -3.51 -5.37
C ILE A 104 4.98 -4.29 -4.08
N LEU A 105 3.96 -4.71 -3.34
CA LEU A 105 4.13 -5.46 -2.09
C LEU A 105 4.93 -6.76 -2.32
N LYS A 106 4.60 -7.48 -3.40
CA LYS A 106 5.27 -8.73 -3.77
C LYS A 106 6.70 -8.49 -4.28
N ALA A 107 6.94 -7.39 -4.99
CA ALA A 107 8.28 -6.99 -5.37
C ALA A 107 9.13 -6.61 -4.15
N TYR A 108 8.54 -5.91 -3.17
CA TYR A 108 9.19 -5.57 -1.91
C TYR A 108 9.53 -6.81 -1.06
N ASN A 109 8.69 -7.85 -1.04
CA ASN A 109 9.04 -9.11 -0.37
C ASN A 109 10.31 -9.79 -0.95
N ILE A 110 10.59 -9.61 -2.24
CA ILE A 110 11.71 -10.27 -2.93
C ILE A 110 12.97 -9.40 -2.91
N TRP A 111 12.80 -8.09 -3.09
CA TRP A 111 13.90 -7.16 -3.32
C TRP A 111 14.00 -6.05 -2.26
N SER A 112 13.15 -6.04 -1.25
CA SER A 112 13.03 -4.96 -0.25
C SER A 112 13.01 -3.59 -0.95
N GLU A 113 13.80 -2.62 -0.48
CA GLU A 113 13.90 -1.27 -1.06
C GLU A 113 14.38 -1.23 -2.54
N ASP A 114 15.13 -2.24 -2.96
CA ASP A 114 15.62 -2.37 -4.33
C ASP A 114 14.50 -2.69 -5.34
N CYS A 115 13.29 -3.00 -4.87
CA CYS A 115 12.13 -3.22 -5.72
C CYS A 115 11.84 -2.00 -6.63
N THR A 116 12.18 -0.79 -6.16
CA THR A 116 12.00 0.48 -6.88
C THR A 116 12.73 0.51 -8.24
N LYS A 117 13.82 -0.24 -8.39
CA LYS A 117 14.57 -0.36 -9.66
C LYS A 117 13.78 -1.06 -10.77
N TYR A 118 12.71 -1.78 -10.41
CA TYR A 118 11.89 -2.56 -11.33
C TYR A 118 10.50 -1.94 -11.56
N LEU A 119 10.17 -0.85 -10.86
CA LEU A 119 8.89 -0.17 -10.98
C LEU A 119 8.97 0.90 -12.07
N ASP A 120 8.08 0.81 -13.06
CA ASP A 120 7.86 1.87 -14.05
C ASP A 120 6.50 2.51 -13.79
N GLY A 121 6.48 3.80 -13.46
CA GLY A 121 5.25 4.48 -13.05
C GLY A 121 5.49 5.78 -12.29
N ASP A 122 4.39 6.47 -11.99
CA ASP A 122 4.33 7.57 -11.04
C ASP A 122 3.84 7.03 -9.69
N PHE A 123 4.65 7.12 -8.64
CA PHE A 123 4.29 6.51 -7.36
C PHE A 123 4.85 7.22 -6.13
N ALA A 124 4.11 7.07 -5.05
CA ALA A 124 4.59 7.21 -3.68
C ALA A 124 4.03 6.03 -2.86
N PHE A 125 4.87 5.33 -2.11
CA PHE A 125 4.43 4.28 -1.21
C PHE A 125 5.21 4.29 0.10
N ALA A 126 4.63 3.67 1.12
CA ALA A 126 5.31 3.29 2.35
C ALA A 126 5.04 1.81 2.61
N SER A 127 6.08 1.06 2.94
CA SER A 127 5.98 -0.36 3.29
C SER A 127 6.86 -0.65 4.52
N MET A 128 6.48 -1.65 5.29
CA MET A 128 7.20 -2.09 6.48
C MET A 128 7.14 -3.61 6.57
N GLU A 129 8.27 -4.18 6.99
CA GLU A 129 8.47 -5.59 7.38
C GLU A 129 8.13 -5.81 8.88
#